data_AF-A0A534T803-F1
#
_entry.id   AF-A0A534T803-F1
#
_cell.length_a   1.000
_cell.length_b   1.000
_cell.length_c   1.000
_cell.angle_alpha   90.00
_cell.angle_beta   90.00
_cell.angle_gamma   90.00
#
_symmetry.space_group_name_H-M   'P 1'
#
loop_
_entity.id
_entity.type
_entity.pdbx_description
1 polymer ?
#
loop_
_entity_poly.entity_id
_entity_poly.type
_entity_poly.pdbx_seq_one_letter_code
_entity_poly.pdbx_strand_id
1 'polypeptide(L)'
;MRKFVAKHATQVTGTLSCFDRLLFKGHLPLGYPHAMEQFLTQRRVLMKDLKAFVLQQAARLKTQAAAAAEHAGRPYEYLASLVRKDQRARAIAARDGVTEGLICVFSTVEPCRTFRLAYGHGRPAIRPVWRKCLFLYFYFLDREFGFCHVRVQTWFPFTVQVYVNGHEWLARQMDKRGLRYRRLENAFLWLEDPGRVQRLADRFAPLPWPAILDRFARQVNPLLRDELAGYRYYWATHQAEYSTDVLFTSRTALRALYARLLRHATLCLRAEDVLTFLGRKLHGRFAGEILNDWKRRWPGARVKHWMKANWIKM
;
A
#
# COMPACT_ATOMS: atom_id res chain seq x y z
N MET A 1 -19.44 17.68 -6.37
CA MET A 1 -20.09 16.96 -5.25
C MET A 1 -21.19 17.75 -4.56
N ARG A 2 -20.95 18.96 -4.02
CA ARG A 2 -21.98 19.76 -3.29
C ARG A 2 -23.32 19.91 -4.02
N LYS A 3 -23.31 20.27 -5.32
CA LYS A 3 -24.53 20.38 -6.13
C LYS A 3 -25.29 19.06 -6.28
N PHE A 4 -24.59 17.92 -6.34
CA PHE A 4 -25.19 16.60 -6.42
C PHE A 4 -25.91 16.24 -5.11
N VAL A 5 -25.22 16.42 -3.98
CA VAL A 5 -25.79 16.16 -2.65
C VAL A 5 -27.02 17.04 -2.41
N ALA A 6 -26.95 18.33 -2.73
CA ALA A 6 -28.09 19.25 -2.60
C ALA A 6 -29.29 18.80 -3.46
N LYS A 7 -29.04 18.40 -4.72
CA LYS A 7 -30.09 17.94 -5.64
C LYS A 7 -30.74 16.62 -5.21
N HIS A 8 -30.00 15.77 -4.50
CA HIS A 8 -30.44 14.42 -4.10
C HIS A 8 -30.53 14.27 -2.57
N ALA A 9 -30.75 15.37 -1.84
CA ALA A 9 -30.72 15.38 -0.38
C ALA A 9 -31.73 14.43 0.28
N THR A 10 -32.87 14.15 -0.38
CA THR A 10 -33.88 13.19 0.09
C THR A 10 -33.46 11.72 -0.08
N GLN A 11 -32.45 11.46 -0.91
CA GLN A 11 -31.98 10.12 -1.29
C GLN A 11 -30.59 9.80 -0.71
N VAL A 12 -29.86 10.82 -0.24
CA VAL A 12 -28.49 10.72 0.26
C VAL A 12 -28.47 11.06 1.75
N THR A 13 -28.00 10.13 2.59
CA THR A 13 -27.85 10.34 4.02
C THR A 13 -26.55 11.05 4.40
N GLY A 14 -25.56 11.04 3.50
CA GLY A 14 -24.30 11.76 3.69
C GLY A 14 -23.26 11.41 2.64
N THR A 15 -22.11 12.08 2.73
CA THR A 15 -20.93 11.76 1.93
C THR A 15 -19.71 11.63 2.82
N LEU A 16 -18.79 10.76 2.45
CA LEU A 16 -17.51 10.60 3.12
C LEU A 16 -16.39 10.63 2.08
N SER A 17 -15.55 11.64 2.13
CA SER A 17 -14.32 11.71 1.35
C SER A 17 -13.13 11.33 2.22
N CYS A 18 -12.38 10.30 1.84
CA CYS A 18 -11.21 9.88 2.61
C CYS A 18 -10.18 9.16 1.73
N PHE A 19 -8.98 9.00 2.27
CA PHE A 19 -7.96 8.19 1.61
C PHE A 19 -8.25 6.69 1.80
N ASP A 20 -8.01 5.91 0.75
CA ASP A 20 -8.13 4.45 0.79
C ASP A 20 -6.76 3.78 0.89
N ARG A 21 -6.02 3.75 -0.22
CA ARG A 21 -4.72 3.10 -0.34
C ARG A 21 -3.64 4.16 -0.44
N LEU A 22 -2.70 4.16 0.51
CA LEU A 22 -1.49 4.94 0.39
C LEU A 22 -0.27 4.04 0.35
N LEU A 23 0.68 4.44 -0.49
CA LEU A 23 1.96 3.82 -0.66
C LEU A 23 3.03 4.91 -0.65
N PHE A 24 3.89 4.89 0.35
CA PHE A 24 5.02 5.82 0.47
C PHE A 24 6.31 5.09 0.09
N LYS A 25 7.24 5.79 -0.56
CA LYS A 25 8.60 5.31 -0.80
C LYS A 25 9.61 6.16 -0.03
N GLY A 26 10.50 5.50 0.67
CA GLY A 26 11.62 6.08 1.39
C GLY A 26 12.91 5.88 0.60
N HIS A 27 13.62 6.97 0.37
CA HIS A 27 14.93 6.99 -0.27
C HIS A 27 15.99 7.54 0.69
N LEU A 28 17.02 6.76 0.98
CA LEU A 28 18.21 7.30 1.64
C LEU A 28 18.95 8.22 0.66
N PRO A 29 19.70 9.24 1.14
CA PRO A 29 20.56 10.08 0.31
C PRO A 29 21.81 9.34 -0.20
N LEU A 30 21.67 8.03 -0.46
CA LEU A 30 22.67 7.10 -1.01
C LEU A 30 22.24 6.54 -2.37
N GLY A 31 21.17 7.08 -2.96
CA GLY A 31 20.54 6.53 -4.17
C GLY A 31 21.30 6.78 -5.48
N TYR A 32 22.44 7.48 -5.44
CA TYR A 32 23.24 7.81 -6.61
C TYR A 32 24.74 7.50 -6.38
N PRO A 33 25.52 7.24 -7.45
CA PRO A 33 26.85 6.68 -7.32
C PRO A 33 27.81 7.50 -6.46
N HIS A 34 27.84 8.82 -6.63
CA HIS A 34 28.75 9.67 -5.88
C HIS A 34 28.51 9.62 -4.36
N ALA A 35 27.25 9.64 -3.92
CA ALA A 35 26.93 9.44 -2.51
C ALA A 35 27.33 8.06 -2.00
N MET A 36 27.19 7.02 -2.83
CA MET A 36 27.66 5.68 -2.46
C MET A 36 29.19 5.63 -2.32
N GLU A 37 29.93 6.32 -3.19
CA GLU A 37 31.40 6.42 -3.08
C GLU A 37 31.81 7.12 -1.79
N GLN A 38 31.21 8.28 -1.50
CA GLN A 38 31.45 9.02 -0.25
C GLN A 38 31.12 8.18 0.98
N PHE A 39 30.00 7.44 0.94
CA PHE A 39 29.60 6.54 2.00
C PHE A 39 30.66 5.46 2.28
N LEU A 40 31.15 4.78 1.25
CA LEU A 40 32.21 3.78 1.40
C LEU A 40 33.50 4.40 1.96
N THR A 41 33.91 5.57 1.45
CA THR A 41 35.10 6.28 1.93
C THR A 41 35.01 6.60 3.42
N GLN A 42 33.86 7.10 3.88
CA GLN A 42 33.63 7.40 5.30
C GLN A 42 33.74 6.16 6.20
N ARG A 43 33.42 4.97 5.68
CA ARG A 43 33.55 3.69 6.39
C ARG A 43 34.87 2.96 6.10
N ARG A 44 35.81 3.61 5.41
CA ARG A 44 37.11 3.02 5.03
C ARG A 44 36.97 1.72 4.23
N VAL A 45 35.88 1.57 3.47
CA VAL A 45 35.65 0.43 2.58
C VAL A 45 36.23 0.76 1.22
N LEU A 46 37.14 -0.07 0.72
CA LEU A 46 37.71 0.12 -0.61
C LEU A 46 36.66 -0.20 -1.68
N MET A 47 36.70 0.50 -2.82
CA MET A 47 35.74 0.29 -3.91
C MET A 47 35.71 -1.17 -4.41
N LYS A 48 36.87 -1.85 -4.43
CA LYS A 48 36.98 -3.27 -4.81
C LYS A 48 36.15 -4.20 -3.91
N ASP A 49 35.94 -3.79 -2.66
CA ASP A 49 35.21 -4.54 -1.64
C ASP A 49 33.71 -4.19 -1.60
N LEU A 50 33.23 -3.30 -2.49
CA LEU A 50 31.83 -2.89 -2.59
C LEU A 50 30.88 -4.09 -2.60
N LYS A 51 31.16 -5.11 -3.41
CA LYS A 51 30.29 -6.29 -3.51
C LYS A 51 30.22 -7.05 -2.19
N ALA A 52 31.37 -7.31 -1.56
CA ALA A 52 31.45 -8.03 -0.29
C ALA A 52 30.69 -7.26 0.80
N PHE A 53 30.91 -5.95 0.87
CA PHE A 53 30.25 -5.05 1.81
C PHE A 53 28.72 -5.01 1.61
N VAL A 54 28.23 -4.85 0.38
CA VAL A 54 26.78 -4.89 0.08
C VAL A 54 26.17 -6.21 0.53
N LEU A 55 26.84 -7.33 0.26
CA LEU A 55 26.35 -8.67 0.63
C LEU A 55 26.37 -8.89 2.15
N GLN A 56 27.38 -8.38 2.86
CA GLN A 56 27.45 -8.40 4.31
C GLN A 56 26.27 -7.65 4.93
N GLN A 57 26.01 -6.41 4.48
CA GLN A 57 24.89 -5.61 4.99
C GLN A 57 23.53 -6.22 4.63
N ALA A 58 23.40 -6.82 3.45
CA ALA A 58 22.20 -7.56 3.06
C ALA A 58 21.99 -8.81 3.93
N ALA A 59 23.06 -9.53 4.29
CA ALA A 59 22.99 -10.67 5.20
C ALA A 59 22.51 -10.25 6.59
N ARG A 60 23.06 -9.16 7.15
CA ARG A 60 22.65 -8.59 8.43
C ARG A 60 21.15 -8.28 8.46
N LEU A 61 20.64 -7.62 7.41
CA LEU A 61 19.22 -7.28 7.32
C LEU A 61 18.32 -8.53 7.31
N LYS A 62 18.71 -9.57 6.56
CA LYS A 62 17.98 -10.85 6.51
C LYS A 62 17.99 -11.57 7.86
N THR A 63 19.15 -11.67 8.51
CA THR A 63 19.30 -12.33 9.82
C THR A 63 18.45 -11.63 10.86
N GLN A 64 18.48 -10.30 10.91
CA GLN A 64 17.67 -9.54 11.87
C GLN A 64 16.17 -9.61 11.56
N ALA A 65 15.78 -9.70 10.30
CA ALA A 65 14.38 -9.93 9.92
C ALA A 65 13.87 -11.31 10.36
N ALA A 66 14.69 -12.35 10.21
CA ALA A 66 14.38 -13.68 10.70
C ALA A 66 14.28 -13.69 12.24
N ALA A 67 15.26 -13.10 12.94
CA ALA A 67 15.26 -12.98 14.39
C ALA A 67 14.07 -12.17 14.92
N ALA A 68 13.65 -11.10 14.22
CA ALA A 68 12.48 -10.31 14.60
C ALA A 68 11.17 -11.11 14.45
N ALA A 69 11.08 -11.95 13.41
CA ALA A 69 9.93 -12.84 13.22
C ALA A 69 9.91 -13.91 14.33
N GLU A 70 11.05 -14.57 14.58
CA GLU A 70 11.21 -15.58 15.63
C GLU A 70 10.87 -15.02 17.02
N HIS A 71 11.42 -13.87 17.39
CA HIS A 71 11.15 -13.23 18.67
C HIS A 71 9.66 -12.88 18.86
N ALA A 72 8.97 -12.54 17.77
CA ALA A 72 7.54 -12.27 17.79
C ALA A 72 6.66 -13.53 17.70
N GLY A 73 7.26 -14.73 17.60
CA GLY A 73 6.55 -15.98 17.37
C GLY A 73 5.82 -16.01 16.02
N ARG A 74 6.38 -15.35 14.99
CA ARG A 74 5.77 -15.15 13.67
C ARG A 74 6.56 -15.83 12.56
N PRO A 75 5.90 -16.26 11.47
CA PRO A 75 6.58 -16.95 10.39
C PRO A 75 7.46 -16.00 9.56
N TYR A 76 8.66 -16.47 9.23
CA TYR A 76 9.52 -15.94 8.17
C TYR A 76 9.49 -16.92 6.98
N GLU A 77 8.96 -16.51 5.83
CA GLU A 77 8.78 -17.41 4.68
C GLU A 77 9.44 -16.87 3.41
N TYR A 78 10.19 -17.71 2.71
CA TYR A 78 10.67 -17.40 1.36
C TYR A 78 9.60 -17.77 0.33
N LEU A 79 9.20 -16.79 -0.48
CA LEU A 79 8.21 -16.94 -1.53
C LEU A 79 8.90 -17.03 -2.89
N ALA A 80 9.08 -18.27 -3.35
CA ALA A 80 9.69 -18.59 -4.64
C ALA A 80 8.78 -18.32 -5.85
N SER A 81 7.45 -18.29 -5.63
CA SER A 81 6.44 -18.10 -6.67
C SER A 81 5.59 -16.85 -6.44
N LEU A 82 4.83 -16.46 -7.47
CA LEU A 82 3.92 -15.34 -7.39
C LEU A 82 2.74 -15.68 -6.46
N VAL A 83 2.82 -15.20 -5.23
CA VAL A 83 1.75 -15.33 -4.22
C VAL A 83 1.14 -13.97 -3.91
N ARG A 84 -0.18 -13.94 -3.70
CA ARG A 84 -0.89 -12.78 -3.13
C ARG A 84 -0.53 -12.61 -1.66
N LYS A 85 0.59 -11.93 -1.42
CA LYS A 85 1.19 -11.70 -0.10
C LYS A 85 0.19 -11.10 0.90
N ASP A 86 -0.66 -10.17 0.44
CA ASP A 86 -1.72 -9.56 1.24
C ASP A 86 -2.72 -10.58 1.79
N GLN A 87 -3.19 -11.50 0.94
CA GLN A 87 -4.14 -12.53 1.35
C GLN A 87 -3.49 -13.55 2.27
N ARG A 88 -2.25 -13.95 1.98
CA ARG A 88 -1.50 -14.90 2.82
C ARG A 88 -1.24 -14.34 4.22
N ALA A 89 -0.81 -13.09 4.31
CA ALA A 89 -0.63 -12.42 5.60
C ALA A 89 -1.95 -12.29 6.37
N ARG A 90 -3.07 -11.97 5.72
CA ARG A 90 -4.39 -11.94 6.38
C ARG A 90 -4.82 -13.33 6.89
N ALA A 91 -4.55 -14.39 6.13
CA ALA A 91 -4.85 -15.75 6.54
C ALA A 91 -4.01 -16.15 7.78
N ILE A 92 -2.73 -15.80 7.81
CA ILE A 92 -1.86 -16.00 8.99
C ILE A 92 -2.40 -15.22 10.19
N ALA A 93 -2.75 -13.93 10.01
CA ALA A 93 -3.30 -13.11 11.09
C ALA A 93 -4.58 -13.71 11.69
N ALA A 94 -5.47 -14.23 10.85
CA ALA A 94 -6.71 -14.87 11.28
C ALA A 94 -6.46 -16.22 11.98
N ARG A 95 -5.61 -17.07 11.40
CA ARG A 95 -5.24 -18.38 11.96
C ARG A 95 -4.60 -18.24 13.35
N ASP A 96 -3.72 -17.26 13.52
CA ASP A 96 -2.91 -17.07 14.73
C ASP A 96 -3.54 -16.08 15.72
N GLY A 97 -4.76 -15.60 15.45
CA GLY A 97 -5.48 -14.66 16.33
C GLY A 97 -4.73 -13.34 16.59
N VAL A 98 -4.01 -12.83 15.59
CA VAL A 98 -3.17 -11.63 15.77
C VAL A 98 -4.05 -10.40 15.92
N THR A 99 -3.95 -9.72 17.08
CA THR A 99 -4.71 -8.51 17.41
C THR A 99 -3.89 -7.23 17.31
N GLU A 100 -2.57 -7.31 17.47
CA GLU A 100 -1.61 -6.21 17.29
C GLU A 100 -0.20 -6.77 16.98
N GLY A 101 0.62 -5.98 16.29
CA GLY A 101 2.05 -6.24 16.11
C GLY A 101 2.41 -6.91 14.78
N LEU A 102 3.57 -7.58 14.73
CA LEU A 102 4.04 -8.29 13.54
C LEU A 102 3.12 -9.49 13.25
N ILE A 103 2.75 -9.67 11.98
CA ILE A 103 1.98 -10.81 11.49
C ILE A 103 2.93 -11.86 10.91
N CYS A 104 3.79 -11.46 9.98
CA CYS A 104 4.75 -12.32 9.31
C CYS A 104 5.80 -11.50 8.57
N VAL A 105 6.89 -12.17 8.18
CA VAL A 105 7.89 -11.64 7.26
C VAL A 105 7.96 -12.53 6.02
N PHE A 106 7.77 -11.95 4.83
CA PHE A 106 8.02 -12.65 3.58
C PHE A 106 9.30 -12.17 2.93
N SER A 107 10.07 -13.10 2.38
CA SER A 107 11.22 -12.80 1.54
C SER A 107 10.97 -13.24 0.10
N THR A 108 11.31 -12.42 -0.88
CA THR A 108 11.11 -12.74 -2.30
C THR A 108 12.15 -12.04 -3.16
N VAL A 109 12.50 -12.61 -4.31
CA VAL A 109 13.47 -12.01 -5.24
C VAL A 109 12.75 -11.05 -6.17
N GLU A 110 13.20 -9.80 -6.23
CA GLU A 110 12.65 -8.79 -7.15
C GLU A 110 13.77 -7.97 -7.82
N PRO A 111 13.49 -7.36 -8.99
CA PRO A 111 14.37 -6.37 -9.58
C PRO A 111 14.60 -5.18 -8.65
N CYS A 112 15.85 -4.73 -8.55
CA CYS A 112 16.28 -3.59 -7.76
C CYS A 112 17.29 -2.73 -8.53
N ARG A 113 17.29 -1.44 -8.22
CA ARG A 113 18.38 -0.53 -8.59
C ARG A 113 19.42 -0.58 -7.48
N THR A 114 20.66 -0.86 -7.86
CA THR A 114 21.80 -0.99 -6.96
C THR A 114 23.07 -0.50 -7.64
N PHE A 115 24.24 -0.80 -7.07
CA PHE A 115 25.54 -0.35 -7.53
C PHE A 115 26.42 -1.50 -7.99
N ARG A 116 27.28 -1.22 -8.98
CA ARG A 116 28.40 -2.08 -9.36
C ARG A 116 29.67 -1.25 -9.43
N LEU A 117 30.80 -1.92 -9.19
CA LEU A 117 32.09 -1.38 -9.58
C LEU A 117 32.28 -1.51 -11.09
N ALA A 118 32.78 -0.46 -11.72
CA ALA A 118 33.18 -0.46 -13.11
C ALA A 118 34.65 -0.06 -13.21
N TYR A 119 35.42 -0.87 -13.93
CA TYR A 119 36.80 -0.57 -14.33
C TYR A 119 36.79 -0.02 -15.76
N GLY A 120 37.63 0.96 -16.04
CA GLY A 120 37.79 1.59 -17.35
C GLY A 120 39.10 2.38 -17.40
N HIS A 121 39.37 3.08 -18.51
CA HIS A 121 40.54 3.95 -18.62
C HIS A 121 40.45 5.09 -17.58
N GLY A 122 41.36 5.11 -16.61
CA GLY A 122 41.34 6.03 -15.46
C GLY A 122 41.08 5.31 -14.14
N ARG A 123 40.37 5.97 -13.21
CA ARG A 123 40.09 5.40 -11.87
C ARG A 123 38.83 4.51 -11.87
N PRO A 124 38.77 3.46 -11.04
CA PRO A 124 37.54 2.71 -10.80
C PRO A 124 36.40 3.63 -10.35
N ALA A 125 35.17 3.32 -10.78
CA ALA A 125 33.99 4.13 -10.46
C ALA A 125 32.79 3.28 -10.09
N ILE A 126 31.95 3.78 -9.19
CA ILE A 126 30.65 3.17 -8.89
C ILE A 126 29.66 3.57 -9.98
N ARG A 127 28.88 2.61 -10.47
CA ARG A 127 27.83 2.83 -11.47
C ARG A 127 26.50 2.24 -11.02
N PRO A 128 25.36 2.88 -11.34
CA PRO A 128 24.06 2.31 -11.06
C PRO A 128 23.81 1.13 -12.00
N VAL A 129 23.16 0.09 -11.51
CA VAL A 129 22.82 -1.10 -12.30
C VAL A 129 21.50 -1.70 -11.82
N TRP A 130 20.79 -2.34 -12.73
CA TRP A 130 19.65 -3.20 -12.40
C TRP A 130 20.12 -4.62 -12.09
N ARG A 131 19.74 -5.12 -10.93
CA ARG A 131 20.02 -6.49 -10.47
C ARG A 131 18.78 -7.07 -9.80
N LYS A 132 18.87 -8.30 -9.35
CA LYS A 132 17.86 -8.93 -8.50
C LYS A 132 18.45 -9.09 -7.10
N CYS A 133 17.68 -8.73 -6.09
CA CYS A 133 18.02 -9.00 -4.69
C CYS A 133 16.78 -9.50 -3.96
N LEU A 134 16.97 -9.94 -2.72
CA LEU A 134 15.83 -10.22 -1.85
C LEU A 134 15.18 -8.91 -1.40
N PHE A 135 13.87 -8.90 -1.35
CA PHE A 135 13.06 -7.92 -0.67
C PHE A 135 12.38 -8.60 0.51
N LEU A 136 12.30 -7.87 1.62
CA LEU A 136 11.63 -8.31 2.83
C LEU A 136 10.34 -7.52 2.99
N TYR A 137 9.24 -8.23 3.21
CA TYR A 137 7.92 -7.68 3.45
C TYR A 137 7.52 -8.00 4.89
N PHE A 138 7.49 -6.98 5.73
CA PHE A 138 6.99 -7.08 7.08
C PHE A 138 5.51 -6.68 7.06
N TYR A 139 4.63 -7.61 7.41
CA TYR A 139 3.20 -7.34 7.56
C TYR A 139 2.88 -7.12 9.03
N PHE A 140 2.13 -6.06 9.33
CA PHE A 140 1.76 -5.70 10.69
C PHE A 140 0.25 -5.50 10.82
N LEU A 141 -0.24 -5.72 12.03
CA LEU A 141 -1.49 -5.18 12.51
C LEU A 141 -1.16 -4.02 13.45
N ASP A 142 -1.03 -2.82 12.89
CA ASP A 142 -0.68 -1.60 13.64
C ASP A 142 -1.88 -1.09 14.44
N ARG A 143 -1.63 -0.61 15.66
CA ARG A 143 -2.65 -0.11 16.58
C ARG A 143 -3.50 1.02 16.00
N GLU A 144 -2.92 1.86 15.15
CA GLU A 144 -3.58 3.02 14.55
C GLU A 144 -4.01 2.77 13.11
N PHE A 145 -3.16 2.12 12.32
CA PHE A 145 -3.38 1.93 10.87
C PHE A 145 -3.97 0.57 10.51
N GLY A 146 -4.09 -0.35 11.47
CA GLY A 146 -4.53 -1.71 11.23
C GLY A 146 -3.58 -2.46 10.31
N PHE A 147 -4.14 -3.20 9.35
CA PHE A 147 -3.34 -4.04 8.45
C PHE A 147 -2.48 -3.18 7.51
N CYS A 148 -1.17 -3.19 7.71
CA CYS A 148 -0.19 -2.44 6.94
C CYS A 148 1.02 -3.32 6.58
N HIS A 149 1.89 -2.84 5.68
CA HIS A 149 3.14 -3.53 5.42
C HIS A 149 4.29 -2.58 5.08
N VAL A 150 5.50 -3.05 5.36
CA VAL A 150 6.75 -2.38 5.02
C VAL A 150 7.57 -3.33 4.15
N ARG A 151 7.89 -2.88 2.94
CA ARG A 151 8.76 -3.60 1.99
C ARG A 151 10.13 -2.92 1.97
N VAL A 152 11.21 -3.67 2.21
CA VAL A 152 12.57 -3.15 2.18
C VAL A 152 13.45 -3.94 1.21
N GLN A 153 14.21 -3.21 0.39
CA GLN A 153 15.27 -3.76 -0.46
C GLN A 153 16.46 -4.19 0.40
N THR A 154 16.98 -5.41 0.24
CA THR A 154 18.13 -5.88 1.05
C THR A 154 19.48 -5.34 0.60
N TRP A 155 19.62 -4.89 -0.65
CA TRP A 155 20.84 -4.28 -1.15
C TRP A 155 20.75 -2.75 -1.08
N PHE A 156 21.90 -2.07 -1.07
CA PHE A 156 21.96 -0.61 -1.19
C PHE A 156 21.15 -0.12 -2.40
N PRO A 157 20.39 0.98 -2.28
CA PRO A 157 20.37 1.93 -1.15
C PRO A 157 19.29 1.64 -0.09
N PHE A 158 18.87 0.38 0.10
CA PHE A 158 17.84 0.00 1.09
C PHE A 158 16.53 0.77 0.93
N THR A 159 16.06 0.93 -0.31
CA THR A 159 14.77 1.59 -0.59
C THR A 159 13.65 0.90 0.20
N VAL A 160 12.88 1.70 0.93
CA VAL A 160 11.74 1.24 1.74
C VAL A 160 10.44 1.67 1.07
N GLN A 161 9.40 0.87 1.23
CA GLN A 161 8.05 1.22 0.83
C GLN A 161 7.08 0.87 1.95
N VAL A 162 6.20 1.81 2.34
CA VAL A 162 5.22 1.62 3.41
C VAL A 162 3.82 1.73 2.82
N TYR A 163 2.99 0.73 3.06
CA TYR A 163 1.57 0.74 2.70
C TYR A 163 0.71 0.90 3.95
N VAL A 164 -0.27 1.80 3.89
CA VAL A 164 -1.31 1.97 4.91
C VAL A 164 -2.68 2.10 4.24
N ASN A 165 -3.74 1.76 4.98
CA ASN A 165 -5.11 1.92 4.52
C ASN A 165 -5.86 2.99 5.35
N GLY A 166 -6.36 4.02 4.68
CA GLY A 166 -7.04 5.14 5.34
C GLY A 166 -8.45 4.80 5.83
N HIS A 167 -9.19 3.92 5.15
CA HIS A 167 -10.50 3.42 5.63
C HIS A 167 -10.34 2.63 6.94
N GLU A 168 -9.32 1.79 7.03
CA GLU A 168 -9.02 1.01 8.24
C GLU A 168 -8.58 1.93 9.39
N TRP A 169 -7.73 2.92 9.11
CA TRP A 169 -7.40 3.95 10.09
C TRP A 169 -8.67 4.68 10.57
N LEU A 170 -9.54 5.10 9.65
CA LEU A 170 -10.76 5.84 9.98
C LEU A 170 -11.72 4.99 10.83
N ALA A 171 -11.92 3.71 10.47
CA ALA A 171 -12.70 2.76 11.24
C ALA A 171 -12.20 2.70 12.70
N ARG A 172 -10.89 2.53 12.90
CA ARG A 172 -10.27 2.51 14.23
C ARG A 172 -10.42 3.84 14.97
N GLN A 173 -10.38 4.97 14.27
CA GLN A 173 -10.62 6.29 14.88
C GLN A 173 -12.06 6.49 15.31
N MET A 174 -13.03 5.88 14.61
CA MET A 174 -14.45 5.86 14.97
C MET A 174 -14.68 4.96 16.18
N ASP A 175 -14.10 3.75 16.19
CA ASP A 175 -14.19 2.80 17.31
C ASP A 175 -13.70 3.46 18.61
N LYS A 176 -12.52 4.10 18.58
CA LYS A 176 -11.95 4.84 19.74
C LYS A 176 -12.83 5.98 20.26
N ARG A 177 -13.76 6.47 19.44
CA ARG A 177 -14.64 7.62 19.78
C ARG A 177 -16.09 7.20 19.98
N GLY A 178 -16.38 5.90 19.96
CA GLY A 178 -17.72 5.35 20.10
C GLY A 178 -18.67 5.75 18.98
N LEU A 179 -18.17 6.07 17.79
CA LEU A 179 -19.01 6.41 16.63
C LEU A 179 -19.43 5.14 15.90
N ARG A 180 -20.73 4.93 15.78
CA ARG A 180 -21.28 3.73 15.15
C ARG A 180 -21.24 3.85 13.63
N TYR A 181 -20.90 2.74 12.97
CA TYR A 181 -20.92 2.62 11.53
C TYR A 181 -21.24 1.18 11.12
N ARG A 182 -21.64 0.99 9.86
CA ARG A 182 -21.76 -0.34 9.24
C ARG A 182 -20.81 -0.41 8.06
N ARG A 183 -19.91 -1.39 8.06
CA ARG A 183 -18.94 -1.63 6.98
C ARG A 183 -19.24 -2.95 6.28
N LEU A 184 -19.00 -2.98 4.97
CA LEU A 184 -18.92 -4.21 4.19
C LEU A 184 -17.58 -4.20 3.45
N GLU A 185 -16.70 -5.14 3.79
CA GLU A 185 -15.30 -5.15 3.34
C GLU A 185 -14.61 -3.80 3.63
N ASN A 186 -14.20 -3.06 2.60
CA ASN A 186 -13.58 -1.73 2.74
C ASN A 186 -14.59 -0.57 2.68
N ALA A 187 -15.87 -0.81 2.34
CA ALA A 187 -16.84 0.25 2.08
C ALA A 187 -17.73 0.54 3.31
N PHE A 188 -17.90 1.82 3.64
CA PHE A 188 -18.86 2.26 4.65
C PHE A 188 -20.27 2.31 4.05
N LEU A 189 -21.18 1.51 4.59
CA LEU A 189 -22.57 1.44 4.13
C LEU A 189 -23.50 2.38 4.91
N TRP A 190 -23.10 2.76 6.12
CA TRP A 190 -23.86 3.65 7.00
C TRP A 190 -22.92 4.26 8.04
N LEU A 191 -23.17 5.52 8.38
CA LEU A 191 -22.46 6.29 9.40
C LEU A 191 -23.48 6.98 10.31
N GLU A 192 -23.24 6.98 11.62
CA GLU A 192 -24.09 7.66 12.60
C GLU A 192 -24.11 9.18 12.43
N ASP A 193 -22.94 9.78 12.23
CA ASP A 193 -22.77 11.22 11.97
C ASP A 193 -21.74 11.42 10.85
N PRO A 194 -22.17 11.48 9.57
CA PRO A 194 -21.26 11.68 8.44
C PRO A 194 -20.40 12.94 8.57
N GLY A 195 -20.92 14.01 9.18
CA GLY A 195 -20.19 15.27 9.36
C GLY A 195 -19.03 15.12 10.36
N ARG A 196 -19.28 14.46 11.49
CA ARG A 196 -18.23 14.15 12.47
C ARG A 196 -17.22 13.15 11.91
N VAL A 197 -17.66 12.14 11.18
CA VAL A 197 -16.77 11.16 10.53
C VAL A 197 -15.90 11.83 9.46
N GLN A 198 -16.44 12.77 8.66
CA GLN A 198 -15.63 13.56 7.73
C GLN A 198 -14.54 14.34 8.45
N ARG A 199 -14.86 15.03 9.56
CA ARG A 199 -13.85 15.73 10.37
C ARG A 199 -12.78 14.79 10.92
N LEU A 200 -13.11 13.52 11.20
CA LEU A 200 -12.10 12.52 11.57
C LEU A 200 -11.23 12.16 10.37
N ALA A 201 -11.83 11.90 9.21
CA ALA A 201 -11.14 11.56 7.97
C ALA A 201 -10.16 12.66 7.53
N ASP A 202 -10.55 13.92 7.68
CA ASP A 202 -9.72 15.09 7.33
C ASP A 202 -8.43 15.16 8.14
N ARG A 203 -8.38 14.56 9.34
CA ARG A 203 -7.16 14.49 10.17
C ARG A 203 -6.13 13.48 9.67
N PHE A 204 -6.45 12.66 8.67
CA PHE A 204 -5.50 11.71 8.10
C PHE A 204 -4.37 12.40 7.31
N ALA A 205 -4.71 13.40 6.50
CA ALA A 205 -3.74 14.15 5.71
C ALA A 205 -2.66 14.87 6.54
N PRO A 206 -3.01 15.62 7.61
CA PRO A 206 -2.04 16.36 8.42
C PRO A 206 -1.31 15.50 9.48
N LEU A 207 -1.45 14.17 9.46
CA LEU A 207 -0.65 13.32 10.34
C LEU A 207 0.85 13.61 10.11
N PRO A 208 1.70 13.46 11.15
CA PRO A 208 3.14 13.67 11.04
C PRO A 208 3.80 12.52 10.27
N TRP A 209 3.49 12.40 8.98
CA TRP A 209 3.87 11.30 8.10
C TRP A 209 5.36 10.96 8.14
N PRO A 210 6.30 11.92 8.05
CA PRO A 210 7.72 11.60 8.13
C PRO A 210 8.10 10.85 9.41
N ALA A 211 7.58 11.27 10.58
CA ALA A 211 7.87 10.63 11.85
C ALA A 211 7.28 9.21 11.94
N ILE A 212 6.06 9.04 11.42
CA ILE A 212 5.36 7.75 11.36
C ILE A 212 6.10 6.77 10.44
N LEU A 213 6.48 7.24 9.25
CA LEU A 213 7.20 6.43 8.27
C LEU A 213 8.62 6.08 8.74
N ASP A 214 9.29 7.01 9.42
CA ASP A 214 10.59 6.76 10.06
C ASP A 214 10.49 5.71 11.17
N ARG A 215 9.39 5.69 11.94
CA ARG A 215 9.12 4.62 12.93
C ARG A 215 9.08 3.26 12.25
N PHE A 216 8.32 3.13 11.16
CA PHE A 216 8.25 1.89 10.39
C PHE A 216 9.61 1.51 9.79
N ALA A 217 10.36 2.46 9.24
CA ALA A 217 11.69 2.20 8.69
C ALA A 217 12.67 1.71 9.76
N ARG A 218 12.68 2.31 10.97
CA ARG A 218 13.52 1.88 12.10
C ARG A 218 13.15 0.51 12.65
N GLN A 219 11.89 0.09 12.52
CA GLN A 219 11.46 -1.25 12.93
C GLN A 219 12.01 -2.34 11.99
N VAL A 220 12.12 -2.05 10.69
CA VAL A 220 12.52 -3.07 9.69
C VAL A 220 13.97 -2.96 9.21
N ASN A 221 14.60 -1.79 9.36
CA ASN A 221 15.97 -1.53 8.94
C ASN A 221 16.86 -1.20 10.15
N PRO A 222 17.34 -2.23 10.87
CA PRO A 222 18.26 -2.09 12.00
C PRO A 222 19.56 -1.37 11.66
N LEU A 223 19.99 -1.35 10.39
CA LEU A 223 21.20 -0.63 9.98
C LEU A 223 21.12 0.87 10.25
N LEU A 224 19.92 1.44 10.39
CA LEU A 224 19.71 2.84 10.80
C LEU A 224 20.28 3.16 12.19
N ARG A 225 20.55 2.14 13.01
CA ARG A 225 21.12 2.32 14.35
C ARG A 225 22.65 2.35 14.35
N ASP A 226 23.29 1.88 13.28
CA ASP A 226 24.76 1.76 13.21
C ASP A 226 25.34 2.17 11.84
N GLU A 227 25.32 1.30 10.84
CA GLU A 227 25.96 1.50 9.53
C GLU A 227 25.40 2.73 8.81
N LEU A 228 24.11 2.98 9.00
CA LEU A 228 23.36 4.12 8.47
C LEU A 228 23.03 5.13 9.58
N ALA A 229 23.75 5.13 10.71
CA ALA A 229 23.57 6.12 11.75
C ALA A 229 23.72 7.54 11.19
N GLY A 230 22.79 8.42 11.56
CA GLY A 230 22.71 9.79 11.04
C GLY A 230 21.99 9.93 9.70
N TYR A 231 21.77 8.84 8.96
CA TYR A 231 20.98 8.89 7.72
C TYR A 231 19.47 8.87 8.03
N ARG A 232 18.72 9.63 7.23
CA ARG A 232 17.24 9.65 7.27
C ARG A 232 16.67 9.40 5.89
N TYR A 233 15.50 8.78 5.86
CA TYR A 233 14.77 8.56 4.61
C TYR A 233 14.12 9.88 4.17
N TYR A 234 14.30 10.21 2.89
CA TYR A 234 13.43 11.14 2.20
C TYR A 234 12.18 10.40 1.72
N TRP A 235 11.00 10.87 2.13
CA TRP A 235 9.73 10.21 1.85
C TRP A 235 9.00 10.87 0.68
N ALA A 236 8.48 10.04 -0.22
CA ALA A 236 7.63 10.47 -1.33
C ALA A 236 6.35 9.62 -1.37
N THR A 237 5.22 10.26 -1.66
CA THR A 237 3.96 9.54 -1.92
C THR A 237 4.04 8.90 -3.31
N HIS A 238 4.10 7.57 -3.35
CA HIS A 238 4.16 6.82 -4.61
C HIS A 238 2.77 6.52 -5.18
N GLN A 239 1.81 6.24 -4.30
CA GLN A 239 0.40 6.05 -4.65
C GLN A 239 -0.46 6.63 -3.54
N ALA A 240 -1.51 7.38 -3.90
CA ALA A 240 -2.55 7.81 -2.99
C ALA A 240 -3.90 7.68 -3.70
N GLU A 241 -4.75 6.78 -3.22
CA GLU A 241 -6.15 6.69 -3.65
C GLU A 241 -7.01 7.51 -2.70
N TYR A 242 -7.80 8.43 -3.26
CA TYR A 242 -8.77 9.25 -2.54
C TYR A 242 -10.16 8.98 -3.12
N SER A 243 -11.11 8.57 -2.30
CA SER A 243 -12.47 8.24 -2.71
C SER A 243 -13.49 9.16 -2.05
N THR A 244 -14.66 9.28 -2.66
CA THR A 244 -15.84 9.89 -2.03
C THR A 244 -16.99 8.91 -2.09
N ASP A 245 -17.34 8.39 -0.92
CA ASP A 245 -18.50 7.53 -0.74
C ASP A 245 -19.75 8.39 -0.62
N VAL A 246 -20.80 7.99 -1.35
CA VAL A 246 -22.11 8.61 -1.27
C VAL A 246 -23.05 7.61 -0.63
N LEU A 247 -23.54 7.94 0.56
CA LEU A 247 -24.40 7.06 1.35
C LEU A 247 -25.85 7.31 0.96
N PHE A 248 -26.52 6.29 0.41
CA PHE A 248 -27.93 6.38 0.02
C PHE A 248 -28.85 5.89 1.13
N THR A 249 -30.05 6.47 1.22
CA THR A 249 -31.10 6.08 2.18
C THR A 249 -31.56 4.63 1.97
N SER A 250 -31.56 4.17 0.71
CA SER A 250 -31.93 2.80 0.36
C SER A 250 -31.30 2.35 -0.96
N ARG A 251 -31.31 1.02 -1.19
CA ARG A 251 -30.95 0.44 -2.50
C ARG A 251 -31.86 0.95 -3.62
N THR A 252 -33.14 1.18 -3.34
CA THR A 252 -34.12 1.69 -4.30
C THR A 252 -33.79 3.12 -4.73
N ALA A 253 -33.37 3.97 -3.79
CA ALA A 253 -32.93 5.34 -4.06
C ALA A 253 -31.69 5.37 -4.96
N LEU A 254 -30.66 4.57 -4.66
CA LEU A 254 -29.51 4.41 -5.55
C LEU A 254 -29.93 3.90 -6.93
N ARG A 255 -30.79 2.87 -6.98
CA ARG A 255 -31.25 2.26 -8.25
C ARG A 255 -31.89 3.28 -9.18
N ALA A 256 -32.71 4.20 -8.65
CA ALA A 256 -33.35 5.25 -9.45
C ALA A 256 -32.36 6.19 -10.13
N LEU A 257 -31.16 6.35 -9.56
CA LEU A 257 -30.11 7.22 -10.09
C LEU A 257 -29.01 6.45 -10.82
N TYR A 258 -28.87 5.15 -10.59
CA TYR A 258 -27.70 4.37 -10.98
C TYR A 258 -27.43 4.41 -12.49
N ALA A 259 -28.45 4.17 -13.32
CA ALA A 259 -28.29 4.21 -14.78
C ALA A 259 -27.88 5.60 -15.30
N ARG A 260 -28.36 6.66 -14.65
CA ARG A 260 -28.01 8.06 -14.99
C ARG A 260 -26.58 8.39 -14.56
N LEU A 261 -26.17 7.92 -13.38
CA LEU A 261 -24.80 8.05 -12.89
C LEU A 261 -23.82 7.35 -13.82
N LEU A 262 -24.12 6.11 -14.23
CA LEU A 262 -23.29 5.37 -15.19
C LEU A 262 -23.19 6.09 -16.52
N ARG A 263 -24.32 6.51 -17.10
CA ARG A 263 -24.33 7.25 -18.36
C ARG A 263 -23.51 8.55 -18.26
N HIS A 264 -23.68 9.30 -17.18
CA HIS A 264 -22.92 10.52 -16.94
C HIS A 264 -21.41 10.23 -16.81
N ALA A 265 -21.03 9.20 -16.04
CA ALA A 265 -19.64 8.81 -15.90
C ALA A 265 -19.02 8.37 -17.23
N THR A 266 -19.71 7.55 -18.02
CA THR A 266 -19.22 7.10 -19.34
C THR A 266 -19.00 8.28 -20.28
N LEU A 267 -19.97 9.19 -20.38
CA LEU A 267 -19.89 10.34 -21.27
C LEU A 267 -18.84 11.35 -20.82
N CYS A 268 -18.82 11.70 -19.53
CA CYS A 268 -17.93 12.74 -19.01
C CYS A 268 -16.49 12.28 -18.81
N LEU A 269 -16.27 11.00 -18.46
CA LEU A 269 -14.93 10.42 -18.35
C LEU A 269 -14.40 9.87 -19.67
N ARG A 270 -15.18 9.95 -20.76
CA ARG A 270 -14.88 9.32 -22.06
C ARG A 270 -14.35 7.90 -21.86
N ALA A 271 -15.05 7.14 -21.03
CA ALA A 271 -14.60 5.81 -20.67
C ALA A 271 -14.76 4.88 -21.87
N GLU A 272 -13.64 4.41 -22.42
CA GLU A 272 -13.60 3.45 -23.52
C GLU A 272 -14.17 2.09 -23.10
N ASP A 273 -13.99 1.72 -21.82
CA ASP A 273 -14.47 0.46 -21.25
C ASP A 273 -15.45 0.68 -20.08
N VAL A 274 -16.63 0.06 -20.16
CA VAL A 274 -17.59 -0.08 -19.06
C VAL A 274 -17.79 -1.56 -18.75
N LEU A 275 -17.40 -1.99 -17.55
CA LEU A 275 -17.56 -3.38 -17.14
C LEU A 275 -18.78 -3.54 -16.24
N THR A 276 -19.66 -4.48 -16.60
CA THR A 276 -20.86 -4.82 -15.82
C THR A 276 -20.68 -6.20 -15.16
N PHE A 277 -20.99 -6.31 -13.88
CA PHE A 277 -20.80 -7.51 -13.05
C PHE A 277 -22.12 -7.91 -12.40
N LEU A 278 -22.48 -9.20 -12.45
CA LEU A 278 -23.69 -9.76 -11.82
C LEU A 278 -23.40 -10.35 -10.43
N GLY A 279 -22.77 -9.55 -9.56
CA GLY A 279 -22.55 -9.89 -8.15
C GLY A 279 -21.40 -10.88 -7.86
N ARG A 280 -20.63 -11.30 -8.87
CA ARG A 280 -19.32 -11.98 -8.71
C ARG A 280 -18.36 -11.59 -9.84
N LYS A 281 -17.06 -11.66 -9.56
CA LYS A 281 -15.97 -11.30 -10.48
C LYS A 281 -15.83 -12.37 -11.57
N LEU A 282 -16.20 -12.06 -12.80
CA LEU A 282 -15.89 -12.89 -13.96
C LEU A 282 -14.43 -12.64 -14.36
N HIS A 283 -13.63 -13.71 -14.45
CA HIS A 283 -12.28 -13.65 -15.00
C HIS A 283 -12.36 -13.55 -16.53
N GLY A 284 -11.56 -12.66 -17.13
CA GLY A 284 -11.53 -12.45 -18.59
C GLY A 284 -10.93 -13.61 -19.42
N ARG A 285 -10.76 -14.80 -18.83
CA ARG A 285 -10.28 -16.04 -19.47
C ARG A 285 -11.27 -17.20 -19.30
N PHE A 286 -12.55 -16.92 -19.03
CA PHE A 286 -13.56 -17.96 -18.86
C PHE A 286 -13.83 -18.64 -20.21
N ALA A 287 -13.51 -19.94 -20.31
CA ALA A 287 -13.69 -20.77 -21.50
C ALA A 287 -14.76 -21.87 -21.30
N GLY A 288 -15.59 -21.76 -20.26
CA GLY A 288 -16.69 -22.69 -19.99
C GLY A 288 -17.99 -22.28 -20.68
N GLU A 289 -18.93 -23.22 -20.77
CA GLU A 289 -20.27 -22.98 -21.32
C GLU A 289 -21.07 -22.04 -20.40
N ILE A 290 -21.70 -21.01 -20.98
CA ILE A 290 -22.50 -20.02 -20.26
C ILE A 290 -23.94 -20.55 -20.22
N LEU A 291 -24.31 -21.20 -19.10
CA LEU A 291 -25.70 -21.53 -18.80
C LEU A 291 -26.37 -20.31 -18.13
N ASN A 292 -27.50 -19.87 -18.70
CA ASN A 292 -28.30 -18.77 -18.16
C ASN A 292 -29.32 -19.31 -17.14
N ASP A 293 -29.03 -19.11 -15.85
CA ASP A 293 -29.99 -19.29 -14.76
C ASP A 293 -30.52 -17.91 -14.34
N TRP A 294 -31.80 -17.64 -14.62
CA TRP A 294 -32.43 -16.35 -14.31
C TRP A 294 -32.70 -16.23 -12.81
N LYS A 295 -31.75 -15.59 -12.12
CA LYS A 295 -31.92 -15.11 -10.74
C LYS A 295 -32.01 -13.60 -10.73
N ARG A 296 -33.00 -13.03 -10.02
CA ARG A 296 -33.24 -11.58 -9.89
C ARG A 296 -32.09 -10.91 -9.11
N ARG A 297 -30.96 -10.64 -9.77
CA ARG A 297 -29.77 -9.96 -9.22
C ARG A 297 -29.52 -8.67 -10.00
N TRP A 298 -29.23 -7.58 -9.28
CA TRP A 298 -28.95 -6.28 -9.90
C TRP A 298 -27.47 -6.19 -10.30
N PRO A 299 -27.15 -5.83 -11.55
CA PRO A 299 -25.78 -5.65 -12.00
C PRO A 299 -25.14 -4.40 -11.37
N GLY A 300 -23.89 -4.52 -10.92
CA GLY A 300 -23.01 -3.39 -10.63
C GLY A 300 -22.11 -3.14 -11.83
N ALA A 301 -21.70 -1.90 -12.07
CA ALA A 301 -20.76 -1.52 -13.12
C ALA A 301 -19.61 -0.69 -12.55
N ARG A 302 -18.43 -0.83 -13.17
CA ARG A 302 -17.24 -0.02 -12.90
C ARG A 302 -16.91 0.79 -14.13
N VAL A 303 -16.87 2.10 -13.99
CA VAL A 303 -16.37 3.00 -15.04
C VAL A 303 -14.96 3.43 -14.65
N LYS A 304 -13.97 3.19 -15.52
CA LYS A 304 -12.57 3.52 -15.22
C LYS A 304 -11.92 4.24 -16.39
N HIS A 305 -11.34 5.41 -16.12
CA HIS A 305 -10.54 6.17 -17.06
C HIS A 305 -9.07 6.17 -16.64
N TRP A 306 -8.16 6.05 -17.59
CA TRP A 306 -6.73 5.93 -17.36
C TRP A 306 -5.96 7.05 -18.07
N MET A 307 -4.95 7.61 -17.39
CA MET A 307 -3.98 8.51 -17.98
C MET A 307 -2.59 8.17 -17.43
N LYS A 308 -1.75 7.52 -18.23
CA LYS A 308 -0.45 6.98 -17.81
C LYS A 308 -0.60 6.09 -16.56
N ALA A 309 0.05 6.45 -15.46
CA ALA A 309 -0.02 5.72 -14.18
C ALA A 309 -1.20 6.14 -13.29
N ASN A 310 -2.01 7.12 -13.70
CA ASN A 310 -3.14 7.62 -12.92
C ASN A 310 -4.47 7.06 -13.47
N TRP A 311 -5.46 6.93 -12.59
CA TRP A 311 -6.80 6.54 -12.99
C TRP A 311 -7.86 7.19 -12.10
N ILE A 312 -9.05 7.36 -12.67
CA ILE A 312 -10.28 7.71 -11.95
C ILE A 312 -11.25 6.55 -12.13
N LYS A 313 -11.90 6.13 -11.05
CA LYS A 313 -12.89 5.04 -11.04
C LYS A 313 -14.18 5.52 -10.37
N MET A 314 -15.32 5.16 -10.94
CA MET A 314 -16.64 5.23 -10.30
C MET A 314 -17.16 3.82 -10.06
#